data_AF-A0A7X7A5N0-F1
#
_entry.id   AF-A0A7X7A5N0-F1
#
_cell.length_a   1.000
_cell.length_b   1.000
_cell.length_c   1.000
_cell.angle_alpha   90.00
_cell.angle_beta   90.00
_cell.angle_gamma   90.00
#
_symmetry.space_group_name_H-M   'P 1'
#
loop_
_entity.id
_entity.type
_entity.pdbx_description
1 polymer ?
#
loop_
_entity_poly.entity_id
_entity_poly.type
_entity_poly.pdbx_seq_one_letter_code
_entity_poly.pdbx_strand_id
1 'polypeptide(L)'
;GTGFFITSDGHLITCWHVLAGAARAEVKLANGKSYPISRILAEDRIGDLVRVAVNLAKDRVTPLSLATKLPQVGERMVLIGCPLGLEQSVTEGIVSAIREIHGEQVIQTTAPISPGSSGSPALNRKGEVVGVATFTVREGQNLNFLTPAARVAALKPGVGKALQECVEESSDPEAKLAYELVLEALALFGIGEPDQAIAKCKEAIRLKPDFALAHMGLGWSCLGLDRYAEAVEAFKEAI
;
A
#
# COMPACT_ATOMS: atom_id res chain seq x y z
N GLY A 1 -5.73 8.86 4.53
CA GLY A 1 -5.88 7.41 4.33
C GLY A 1 -6.49 6.78 5.56
N THR A 2 -6.35 5.48 5.70
CA THR A 2 -6.81 4.66 6.82
C THR A 2 -5.63 3.90 7.42
N GLY A 3 -5.70 3.50 8.68
CA GLY A 3 -4.73 2.59 9.28
C GLY A 3 -5.37 1.79 10.42
N PHE A 4 -4.66 0.80 10.92
CA PHE A 4 -5.14 -0.06 12.01
C PHE A 4 -4.03 -0.45 12.97
N PHE A 5 -4.40 -0.61 14.24
CA PHE A 5 -3.46 -1.00 15.30
C PHE A 5 -3.14 -2.49 15.23
N ILE A 6 -1.87 -2.82 15.43
CA ILE A 6 -1.37 -4.21 15.54
C ILE A 6 -0.79 -4.52 16.92
N THR A 7 -0.64 -3.51 17.78
CA THR A 7 -0.25 -3.66 19.17
C THR A 7 -1.03 -2.71 20.07
N SER A 8 -1.15 -3.07 21.36
CA SER A 8 -1.84 -2.25 22.37
C SER A 8 -1.02 -1.06 22.88
N ASP A 9 0.29 -1.00 22.58
CA ASP A 9 1.19 0.11 22.89
C ASP A 9 1.26 1.16 21.76
N GLY A 10 0.38 1.05 20.75
CA GLY A 10 0.16 2.09 19.75
C GLY A 10 0.98 1.94 18.47
N HIS A 11 1.38 0.73 18.10
CA HIS A 11 1.90 0.48 16.75
C HIS A 11 0.75 0.21 15.79
N LEU A 12 0.78 0.89 14.65
CA LEU A 12 -0.24 0.78 13.61
C LEU A 12 0.39 0.61 12.23
N ILE A 13 -0.42 0.11 11.31
CA ILE A 13 -0.09 -0.12 9.92
C ILE A 13 -0.96 0.79 9.05
N THR A 14 -0.35 1.38 8.04
CA THR A 14 -1.02 2.10 6.95
C THR A 14 -0.19 1.93 5.67
N CYS A 15 -0.61 2.58 4.58
CA CYS A 15 0.16 2.61 3.35
C CYS A 15 1.33 3.60 3.45
N TRP A 16 2.45 3.26 2.82
CA TRP A 16 3.61 4.15 2.79
C TRP A 16 3.28 5.47 2.07
N HIS A 17 2.62 5.40 0.91
CA HIS A 17 2.24 6.59 0.14
C HIS A 17 1.26 7.53 0.86
N VAL A 18 0.57 7.05 1.90
CA VAL A 18 -0.31 7.89 2.74
C VAL A 18 0.50 8.85 3.59
N LEU A 19 1.72 8.48 3.99
CA LEU A 19 2.61 9.30 4.80
C LEU A 19 3.75 9.94 4.00
N ALA A 20 4.00 9.47 2.77
CA ALA A 20 5.01 10.02 1.88
C ALA A 20 4.84 11.54 1.73
N GLY A 21 5.87 12.29 2.14
CA GLY A 21 5.95 13.75 1.99
C GLY A 21 5.23 14.54 3.07
N ALA A 22 4.63 13.86 4.06
CA ALA A 22 3.91 14.51 5.13
C ALA A 22 4.88 15.03 6.22
N ALA A 23 5.06 16.36 6.30
CA ALA A 23 5.82 17.01 7.37
C ALA A 23 5.31 16.66 8.78
N ARG A 24 4.00 16.37 8.88
CA ARG A 24 3.30 15.92 10.09
C ARG A 24 2.14 15.02 9.68
N ALA A 25 1.83 14.04 10.52
CA ALA A 25 0.63 13.23 10.37
C ALA A 25 0.06 12.90 11.76
N GLU A 26 -1.26 12.72 11.81
CA GLU A 26 -1.99 12.35 13.00
C GLU A 26 -2.95 11.21 12.73
N VAL A 27 -3.24 10.45 13.78
CA VAL A 27 -4.22 9.36 13.78
C VAL A 27 -5.42 9.82 14.58
N LYS A 28 -6.55 9.98 13.89
CA LYS A 28 -7.84 10.22 14.52
C LYS A 28 -8.50 8.90 14.84
N LEU A 29 -8.77 8.65 16.12
CA LEU A 29 -9.48 7.46 16.59
C LEU A 29 -10.99 7.59 16.40
N ALA A 30 -11.70 6.46 16.46
CA ALA A 30 -13.16 6.39 16.39
C ALA A 30 -13.90 7.23 17.45
N ASN A 31 -13.24 7.55 18.56
CA ASN A 31 -13.79 8.43 19.61
C ASN A 31 -13.56 9.93 19.32
N GLY A 32 -13.03 10.28 18.14
CA GLY A 32 -12.74 11.64 17.71
C GLY A 32 -11.39 12.21 18.17
N LYS A 33 -10.64 11.52 19.04
CA LYS A 33 -9.34 12.02 19.52
C LYS A 33 -8.25 11.80 18.49
N SER A 34 -7.46 12.84 18.22
CA SER A 34 -6.27 12.79 17.37
C SER A 34 -4.99 12.61 18.19
N TYR A 35 -4.06 11.82 17.65
CA TYR A 35 -2.74 11.58 18.22
C TYR A 35 -1.68 11.75 17.14
N PRO A 36 -0.60 12.53 17.38
CA PRO A 36 0.47 12.67 16.41
C PRO A 36 1.21 11.33 16.24
N ILE A 37 1.57 11.01 15.00
CA ILE A 37 2.48 9.90 14.71
C ILE A 37 3.86 10.31 15.20
N SER A 38 4.42 9.55 16.15
CA SER A 38 5.67 9.90 16.82
C SER A 38 6.91 9.43 16.06
N ARG A 39 6.82 8.30 15.35
CA ARG A 39 7.94 7.69 14.62
C ARG A 39 7.49 6.70 13.57
N ILE A 40 8.30 6.57 12.53
CA ILE A 40 8.22 5.49 11.53
C ILE A 40 9.14 4.37 12.00
N LEU A 41 8.56 3.20 12.30
CA LEU A 41 9.27 2.06 12.85
C LEU A 41 9.86 1.17 11.77
N ALA A 42 9.19 1.04 10.63
CA ALA A 42 9.65 0.25 9.49
C ALA A 42 8.83 0.59 8.24
N GLU A 43 9.44 0.39 7.07
CA GLU A 43 8.86 0.68 5.76
C GLU A 43 9.07 -0.52 4.84
N ASP A 44 8.04 -0.89 4.08
CA ASP A 44 8.12 -1.78 2.92
C ASP A 44 7.59 -0.98 1.72
N ARG A 45 8.51 -0.34 1.00
CA ARG A 45 8.17 0.53 -0.13
C ARG A 45 7.59 -0.23 -1.32
N ILE A 46 7.96 -1.50 -1.47
CA ILE A 46 7.49 -2.37 -2.56
C ILE A 46 6.06 -2.83 -2.25
N GLY A 47 5.78 -3.23 -1.01
CA GLY A 47 4.45 -3.60 -0.54
C GLY A 47 3.53 -2.41 -0.25
N ASP A 48 4.05 -1.18 -0.35
CA ASP A 48 3.39 0.06 0.03
C ASP A 48 2.84 0.00 1.47
N LEU A 49 3.68 -0.44 2.41
CA LEU A 49 3.32 -0.54 3.83
C LEU A 49 4.28 0.26 4.69
N VAL A 50 3.73 0.87 5.74
CA VAL A 50 4.53 1.52 6.78
C VAL A 50 3.98 1.15 8.15
N ARG A 51 4.89 0.84 9.06
CA ARG A 51 4.60 0.65 10.48
C ARG A 51 5.03 1.89 11.23
N VAL A 52 4.11 2.47 11.99
CA VAL A 52 4.37 3.68 12.76
C VAL A 52 3.95 3.52 14.20
N ALA A 53 4.45 4.40 15.07
CA ALA A 53 4.03 4.49 16.45
C ALA A 53 3.26 5.78 16.73
N VAL A 54 2.29 5.69 17.63
CA VAL A 54 1.64 6.82 18.28
C VAL A 54 1.77 6.65 19.79
N ASN A 55 1.93 7.76 20.51
CA ASN A 55 2.06 7.72 21.96
C ASN A 55 0.67 7.59 22.60
N LEU A 56 0.29 6.36 22.93
CA LEU A 56 -0.99 6.02 23.57
C LEU A 56 -0.75 5.39 24.94
N ALA A 57 -1.65 5.66 25.88
CA ALA A 57 -1.75 4.84 27.08
C ALA A 57 -2.19 3.41 26.69
N LYS A 58 -1.70 2.41 27.42
CA LYS A 58 -2.10 1.01 27.22
C LYS A 58 -3.63 0.87 27.25
N ASP A 59 -4.15 -0.07 26.47
CA ASP A 59 -5.58 -0.46 26.41
C ASP A 59 -6.53 0.61 25.86
N ARG A 60 -6.01 1.69 25.24
CA ARG A 60 -6.81 2.69 24.54
C ARG A 60 -7.30 2.23 23.16
N VAL A 61 -6.69 1.19 22.61
CA VAL A 61 -6.94 0.67 21.27
C VAL A 61 -7.00 -0.84 21.28
N THR A 62 -7.82 -1.40 20.40
CA THR A 62 -7.91 -2.85 20.19
C THR A 62 -7.06 -3.21 18.97
N PRO A 63 -5.94 -3.92 19.15
CA PRO A 63 -5.14 -4.35 18.01
C PRO A 63 -5.85 -5.46 17.22
N LEU A 64 -5.67 -5.45 15.90
CA LEU A 64 -6.14 -6.50 15.02
C LEU A 64 -5.08 -7.59 14.87
N SER A 65 -5.56 -8.83 14.81
CA SER A 65 -4.70 -9.99 14.55
C SER A 65 -4.48 -10.15 13.05
N LEU A 66 -3.29 -10.63 12.66
CA LEU A 66 -2.97 -10.91 11.26
C LEU A 66 -3.24 -12.38 10.94
N ALA A 67 -3.86 -12.63 9.79
CA ALA A 67 -3.96 -13.98 9.26
C ALA A 67 -2.57 -14.50 8.86
N THR A 68 -2.30 -15.78 9.13
CA THR A 68 -1.02 -16.42 8.82
C THR A 68 -0.99 -17.06 7.43
N LYS A 69 -2.15 -17.21 6.80
CA LYS A 69 -2.32 -17.82 5.48
C LYS A 69 -3.00 -16.82 4.55
N LEU A 70 -2.70 -16.95 3.26
CA LEU A 70 -3.45 -16.25 2.22
C LEU A 70 -4.91 -16.71 2.24
N PRO A 71 -5.85 -15.79 1.95
CA PRO A 71 -7.25 -16.14 1.85
C PRO A 71 -7.51 -16.92 0.56
N GLN A 72 -8.58 -17.71 0.53
CA GLN A 72 -8.95 -18.49 -0.65
C GLN A 72 -9.79 -17.65 -1.63
N VAL A 73 -9.68 -17.92 -2.93
CA VAL A 73 -10.56 -17.31 -3.93
C VAL A 73 -12.02 -17.65 -3.61
N GLY A 74 -12.89 -16.64 -3.65
CA GLY A 74 -14.29 -16.73 -3.24
C GLY A 74 -14.54 -16.51 -1.75
N GLU A 75 -13.50 -16.41 -0.91
CA GLU A 75 -13.66 -16.09 0.51
C GLU A 75 -14.18 -14.65 0.68
N ARG A 76 -15.15 -14.48 1.57
CA ARG A 76 -15.70 -13.15 1.90
C ARG A 76 -14.79 -12.38 2.84
N MET A 77 -14.71 -11.08 2.61
CA MET A 77 -14.00 -10.15 3.48
C MET A 77 -14.76 -8.85 3.65
N VAL A 78 -14.44 -8.11 4.71
CA VAL A 78 -14.88 -6.73 4.90
C VAL A 78 -13.67 -5.81 4.98
N LEU A 79 -13.74 -4.64 4.35
CA LEU A 79 -12.78 -3.56 4.54
C LEU A 79 -13.40 -2.52 5.47
N ILE A 80 -12.61 -2.05 6.42
CA ILE A 80 -13.01 -1.00 7.36
C ILE A 80 -12.12 0.20 7.16
N GLY A 81 -12.69 1.35 6.82
CA GLY A 81 -11.88 2.56 6.61
C GLY A 81 -12.65 3.85 6.41
N CYS A 82 -11.98 4.81 5.78
CA CYS A 82 -12.45 6.18 5.61
C CYS A 82 -12.46 6.59 4.12
N PRO A 83 -13.30 5.94 3.27
CA PRO A 83 -13.45 6.32 1.87
C PRO A 83 -13.93 7.78 1.77
N LEU A 84 -13.23 8.60 1.00
CA LEU A 84 -13.52 10.02 0.75
C LEU A 84 -13.60 10.90 2.02
N GLY A 85 -12.99 10.46 3.13
CA GLY A 85 -13.11 11.18 4.40
C GLY A 85 -14.41 10.91 5.16
N LEU A 86 -15.26 10.01 4.65
CA LEU A 86 -16.44 9.52 5.37
C LEU A 86 -15.98 8.47 6.39
N GLU A 87 -15.79 8.95 7.63
CA GLU A 87 -15.29 8.15 8.74
C GLU A 87 -16.13 6.88 8.96
N GLN A 88 -15.47 5.78 9.34
CA GLN A 88 -16.10 4.54 9.81
C GLN A 88 -16.99 3.83 8.77
N SER A 89 -16.58 3.80 7.51
CA SER A 89 -17.28 3.02 6.49
C SER A 89 -16.83 1.56 6.49
N VAL A 90 -17.79 0.66 6.30
CA VAL A 90 -17.55 -0.77 6.09
C VAL A 90 -17.99 -1.13 4.68
N THR A 91 -17.10 -1.74 3.91
CA THR A 91 -17.42 -2.32 2.60
C THR A 91 -17.22 -3.83 2.63
N GLU A 92 -18.05 -4.58 1.91
CA GLU A 92 -17.93 -6.03 1.79
C GLU A 92 -17.50 -6.40 0.37
N GLY A 93 -16.72 -7.46 0.25
CA GLY A 93 -16.37 -8.08 -1.03
C GLY A 93 -15.93 -9.53 -0.87
N ILE A 94 -15.41 -10.08 -1.96
CA ILE A 94 -14.79 -11.41 -1.99
C ILE A 94 -13.35 -11.33 -2.50
N VAL A 95 -12.54 -12.34 -2.20
CA VAL A 95 -11.29 -12.58 -2.91
C VAL A 95 -11.63 -12.98 -4.34
N SER A 96 -11.40 -12.08 -5.29
CA SER A 96 -11.59 -12.35 -6.71
C SER A 96 -10.50 -13.26 -7.26
N ALA A 97 -9.26 -13.01 -6.87
CA ALA A 97 -8.09 -13.76 -7.29
C ALA A 97 -6.89 -13.49 -6.38
N ILE A 98 -5.94 -14.41 -6.36
CA ILE A 98 -4.57 -14.14 -5.92
C ILE A 98 -3.74 -13.94 -7.20
N ARG A 99 -3.04 -12.80 -7.29
CA ARG A 99 -2.23 -12.43 -8.45
C ARG A 99 -0.77 -12.33 -8.05
N GLU A 100 0.10 -12.43 -9.03
CA GLU A 100 1.52 -12.09 -8.91
C GLU A 100 1.80 -10.92 -9.84
N ILE A 101 2.27 -9.80 -9.27
CA ILE A 101 2.57 -8.56 -9.98
C ILE A 101 4.01 -8.19 -9.65
N HIS A 102 4.87 -8.11 -10.66
CA HIS A 102 6.29 -7.78 -10.49
C HIS A 102 7.01 -8.66 -9.43
N GLY A 103 6.68 -9.97 -9.41
CA GLY A 103 7.22 -10.94 -8.46
C GLY A 103 6.58 -10.91 -7.07
N GLU A 104 5.53 -10.10 -6.87
CA GLU A 104 4.88 -9.90 -5.58
C GLU A 104 3.44 -10.40 -5.59
N GLN A 105 3.06 -11.11 -4.54
CA GLN A 105 1.69 -11.58 -4.39
C GLN A 105 0.77 -10.45 -3.94
N VAL A 106 -0.36 -10.29 -4.62
CA VAL A 106 -1.43 -9.35 -4.25
C VAL A 106 -2.79 -10.04 -4.26
N ILE A 107 -3.71 -9.52 -3.46
CA ILE A 107 -5.08 -10.03 -3.36
C ILE A 107 -5.99 -9.12 -4.16
N GLN A 108 -6.61 -9.64 -5.22
CA GLN A 108 -7.65 -8.92 -5.96
C GLN A 108 -8.98 -9.09 -5.23
N THR A 109 -9.73 -8.01 -5.03
CA THR A 109 -11.02 -8.01 -4.32
C THR A 109 -12.12 -7.31 -5.12
N THR A 110 -13.36 -7.71 -4.89
CA THR A 110 -14.55 -6.98 -5.37
C THR A 110 -15.01 -5.89 -4.41
N ALA A 111 -14.41 -5.80 -3.20
CA ALA A 111 -14.79 -4.80 -2.23
C ALA A 111 -14.52 -3.40 -2.81
N PRO A 112 -15.49 -2.47 -2.77
CA PRO A 112 -15.26 -1.10 -3.23
C PRO A 112 -14.10 -0.45 -2.48
N ILE A 113 -13.13 0.07 -3.25
CA ILE A 113 -12.02 0.90 -2.78
C ILE A 113 -12.11 2.24 -3.49
N SER A 114 -11.98 3.32 -2.72
CA SER A 114 -11.96 4.70 -3.22
C SER A 114 -10.88 5.52 -2.50
N PRO A 115 -10.54 6.73 -2.97
CA PRO A 115 -9.55 7.57 -2.31
C PRO A 115 -9.83 7.70 -0.81
N GLY A 116 -8.82 7.48 0.05
CA GLY A 116 -8.97 7.42 1.51
C GLY A 116 -9.05 6.00 2.08
N SER A 117 -9.38 5.00 1.25
CA SER A 117 -9.38 3.59 1.63
C SER A 117 -7.97 2.99 1.75
N SER A 118 -6.94 3.63 1.20
CA SER A 118 -5.54 3.19 1.33
C SER A 118 -5.15 3.00 2.79
N GLY A 119 -4.64 1.83 3.13
CA GLY A 119 -4.26 1.40 4.48
C GLY A 119 -5.40 0.74 5.28
N SER A 120 -6.60 0.60 4.71
CA SER A 120 -7.71 -0.11 5.35
C SER A 120 -7.39 -1.60 5.52
N PRO A 121 -7.63 -2.20 6.70
CA PRO A 121 -7.54 -3.65 6.86
C PRO A 121 -8.72 -4.33 6.16
N ALA A 122 -8.41 -5.39 5.41
CA ALA A 122 -9.40 -6.37 4.95
C ALA A 122 -9.46 -7.53 5.95
N LEU A 123 -10.63 -7.78 6.52
CA LEU A 123 -10.86 -8.77 7.57
C LEU A 123 -11.60 -9.99 7.03
N ASN A 124 -11.13 -11.18 7.40
CA ASN A 124 -11.90 -12.41 7.21
C ASN A 124 -13.01 -12.54 8.28
N ARG A 125 -13.79 -13.62 8.19
CA ARG A 125 -14.90 -13.90 9.13
C ARG A 125 -14.46 -14.13 10.59
N LYS A 126 -13.17 -14.35 10.84
CA LYS A 126 -12.61 -14.50 12.19
C LYS A 126 -12.15 -13.15 12.78
N GLY A 127 -12.26 -12.07 12.01
CA GLY A 127 -11.73 -10.75 12.39
C GLY A 127 -10.21 -10.63 12.23
N GLU A 128 -9.57 -11.53 11.48
CA GLU A 128 -8.14 -11.48 11.19
C GLU A 128 -7.91 -10.67 9.91
N VAL A 129 -6.88 -9.83 9.90
CA VAL A 129 -6.45 -9.07 8.72
C VAL A 129 -5.82 -10.03 7.72
N VAL A 130 -6.41 -10.15 6.53
CA VAL A 130 -5.88 -10.95 5.41
C VAL A 130 -5.07 -10.11 4.42
N GLY A 131 -5.34 -8.80 4.36
CA GLY A 131 -4.61 -7.87 3.52
C GLY A 131 -4.90 -6.41 3.87
N VAL A 132 -4.16 -5.50 3.23
CA VAL A 132 -4.26 -4.04 3.40
C VAL A 132 -4.56 -3.42 2.05
N ALA A 133 -5.61 -2.59 1.99
CA ALA A 133 -5.98 -1.89 0.75
C ALA A 133 -4.87 -0.94 0.30
N THR A 134 -4.34 -1.11 -0.91
CA THR A 134 -3.18 -0.35 -1.40
C THR A 134 -3.46 0.41 -2.69
N PHE A 135 -3.93 -0.26 -3.74
CA PHE A 135 -4.13 0.36 -5.05
C PHE A 135 -5.36 -0.17 -5.82
N THR A 136 -5.75 0.56 -6.86
CA THR A 136 -6.90 0.27 -7.73
C THR A 136 -6.55 0.64 -9.17
N VAL A 137 -7.12 -0.05 -10.16
CA VAL A 137 -7.01 0.33 -11.59
C VAL A 137 -8.21 1.21 -11.94
N ARG A 138 -7.96 2.45 -12.35
CA ARG A 138 -9.04 3.41 -12.68
C ARG A 138 -9.79 3.06 -13.95
N GLU A 139 -9.11 2.43 -14.91
CA GLU A 139 -9.64 2.12 -16.25
C GLU A 139 -10.42 0.79 -16.30
N GLY A 140 -10.35 -0.04 -15.25
CA GLY A 140 -11.13 -1.26 -15.13
C GLY A 140 -12.13 -1.20 -13.98
N GLN A 141 -13.41 -1.44 -14.25
CA GLN A 141 -14.42 -1.45 -13.19
C GLN A 141 -14.13 -2.56 -12.17
N ASN A 142 -14.00 -2.18 -10.90
CA ASN A 142 -13.85 -3.07 -9.75
C ASN A 142 -12.54 -3.90 -9.71
N LEU A 143 -11.43 -3.31 -10.18
CA LEU A 143 -10.09 -3.87 -10.03
C LEU A 143 -9.39 -3.25 -8.81
N ASN A 144 -9.57 -3.91 -7.67
CA ASN A 144 -9.08 -3.44 -6.37
C ASN A 144 -8.08 -4.44 -5.80
N PHE A 145 -6.97 -3.95 -5.25
CA PHE A 145 -5.87 -4.79 -4.81
C PHE A 145 -5.47 -4.50 -3.37
N LEU A 146 -5.11 -5.58 -2.68
CA LEU A 146 -4.63 -5.54 -1.31
C LEU A 146 -3.24 -6.16 -1.22
N THR A 147 -2.37 -5.54 -0.43
CA THR A 147 -1.10 -6.14 -0.02
C THR A 147 -1.36 -7.21 1.06
N PRO A 148 -0.85 -8.45 0.93
CA PRO A 148 -1.12 -9.52 1.89
C PRO A 148 -0.61 -9.25 3.31
N ALA A 149 -1.34 -9.76 4.31
CA ALA A 149 -0.97 -9.64 5.73
C ALA A 149 0.40 -10.28 6.06
N ALA A 150 0.89 -11.21 5.24
CA ALA A 150 2.23 -11.78 5.39
C ALA A 150 3.33 -10.70 5.32
N ARG A 151 3.20 -9.69 4.45
CA ARG A 151 4.17 -8.58 4.39
C ARG A 151 4.10 -7.71 5.63
N VAL A 152 2.90 -7.47 6.16
CA VAL A 152 2.71 -6.79 7.45
C VAL A 152 3.41 -7.55 8.59
N ALA A 153 3.31 -8.88 8.60
CA ALA A 153 3.96 -9.71 9.61
C ALA A 153 5.50 -9.71 9.50
N ALA A 154 6.03 -9.55 8.28
CA ALA A 154 7.46 -9.40 8.00
C ALA A 154 8.00 -8.01 8.39
N LEU A 155 7.13 -7.00 8.51
CA LEU A 155 7.49 -5.62 8.84
C LEU A 155 7.83 -5.43 10.33
N LYS A 156 9.05 -5.86 10.71
CA LYS A 156 9.55 -5.79 12.08
C LYS A 156 9.90 -4.35 12.48
N PRO A 157 9.61 -3.93 13.73
CA PRO A 157 9.89 -2.56 14.16
C PRO A 157 11.39 -2.38 14.41
N GLY A 158 11.95 -1.29 13.87
CA GLY A 158 13.31 -0.82 14.17
C GLY A 158 13.33 0.23 15.30
N VAL A 159 14.47 0.93 15.43
CA VAL A 159 14.70 1.99 16.43
C VAL A 159 13.71 3.16 16.29
N GLY A 160 13.17 3.34 15.08
CA GLY A 160 12.23 4.38 14.74
C GLY A 160 12.92 5.65 14.25
N LYS A 161 12.43 6.21 13.15
CA LYS A 161 12.89 7.48 12.57
C LYS A 161 11.81 8.54 12.69
N ALA A 162 12.18 9.81 12.69
CA ALA A 162 11.20 10.90 12.65
C ALA A 162 10.45 10.90 11.31
N LEU A 163 9.20 11.38 11.29
CA LEU A 163 8.44 11.51 10.04
C LEU A 163 9.16 12.41 9.02
N GLN A 164 9.86 13.43 9.52
CA GLN A 164 10.65 14.36 8.69
C GLN A 164 11.76 13.68 7.91
N GLU A 165 12.32 12.58 8.42
CA GLU A 165 13.32 11.79 7.69
C GLU A 165 12.69 11.06 6.48
N CYS A 166 11.38 10.81 6.49
CA CYS A 166 10.64 10.34 5.30
C CYS A 166 10.18 11.49 4.38
N VAL A 167 10.26 12.74 4.84
CA VAL A 167 9.88 13.94 4.08
C VAL A 167 11.00 14.42 3.17
N GLU A 168 12.26 14.22 3.57
CA GLU A 168 13.42 14.66 2.78
C GLU A 168 13.51 14.00 1.39
N GLU A 169 12.88 12.84 1.17
CA GLU A 169 12.77 12.20 -0.16
C GLU A 169 11.47 12.54 -0.92
N SER A 170 10.48 13.18 -0.28
CA SER A 170 9.08 13.17 -0.73
C SER A 170 8.32 14.49 -0.59
N SER A 171 8.95 15.60 -0.20
CA SER A 171 8.30 16.93 -0.23
C SER A 171 8.03 17.47 -1.64
N ASP A 172 8.48 16.75 -2.66
CA ASP A 172 8.31 17.07 -4.07
C ASP A 172 6.96 16.53 -4.59
N PRO A 173 6.02 17.40 -5.02
CA PRO A 173 4.78 16.99 -5.67
C PRO A 173 4.99 16.07 -6.88
N GLU A 174 6.10 16.23 -7.62
CA GLU A 174 6.44 15.38 -8.76
C GLU A 174 6.83 13.97 -8.31
N ALA A 175 7.58 13.84 -7.21
CA ALA A 175 7.89 12.54 -6.60
C ALA A 175 6.63 11.79 -6.13
N LYS A 176 5.66 12.51 -5.55
CA LYS A 176 4.38 11.91 -5.16
C LYS A 176 3.59 11.43 -6.37
N LEU A 177 3.49 12.25 -7.42
CA LEU A 177 2.83 11.87 -8.66
C LEU A 177 3.53 10.69 -9.34
N ALA A 178 4.88 10.67 -9.36
CA ALA A 178 5.67 9.56 -9.86
C ALA A 178 5.35 8.26 -9.11
N TYR A 179 5.17 8.30 -7.79
CA TYR A 179 4.75 7.14 -7.02
C TYR A 179 3.35 6.65 -7.40
N GLU A 180 2.38 7.57 -7.53
CA GLU A 180 1.01 7.22 -7.97
C GLU A 180 0.99 6.57 -9.36
N LEU A 181 1.81 7.09 -10.29
CA LEU A 181 1.98 6.50 -11.63
C LEU A 181 2.60 5.10 -11.57
N VAL A 182 3.56 4.84 -10.66
CA VAL A 182 4.12 3.50 -10.47
C VAL A 182 3.08 2.53 -9.90
N LEU A 183 2.25 2.96 -8.94
CA LEU A 183 1.14 2.13 -8.44
C LEU A 183 0.15 1.80 -9.55
N GLU A 184 -0.16 2.77 -10.43
CA GLU A 184 -1.01 2.53 -11.59
C GLU A 184 -0.36 1.57 -12.59
N ALA A 185 0.94 1.72 -12.85
CA ALA A 185 1.70 0.83 -13.72
C ALA A 185 1.70 -0.62 -13.21
N LEU A 186 1.94 -0.81 -11.91
CA LEU A 186 1.86 -2.12 -11.24
C LEU A 186 0.48 -2.75 -11.48
N ALA A 187 -0.57 -1.96 -11.32
CA ALA A 187 -1.93 -2.42 -11.45
C ALA A 187 -2.27 -2.82 -12.90
N LEU A 188 -1.82 -2.02 -13.89
CA LEU A 188 -1.96 -2.30 -15.32
C LEU A 188 -1.21 -3.58 -15.74
N PHE A 189 0.02 -3.76 -15.24
CA PHE A 189 0.77 -4.99 -15.48
C PHE A 189 0.02 -6.22 -14.97
N GLY A 190 -0.52 -6.14 -13.74
CA GLY A 190 -1.23 -7.25 -13.11
C GLY A 190 -2.52 -7.68 -13.80
N ILE A 191 -3.08 -6.83 -14.66
CA ILE A 191 -4.26 -7.16 -15.49
C ILE A 191 -3.91 -7.51 -16.93
N GLY A 192 -2.61 -7.65 -17.26
CA GLY A 192 -2.16 -8.05 -18.59
C GLY A 192 -2.08 -6.91 -19.59
N GLU A 193 -1.91 -5.66 -19.13
CA GLU A 193 -1.75 -4.45 -19.96
C GLU A 193 -0.33 -3.87 -19.84
N PRO A 194 0.73 -4.63 -20.19
CA PRO A 194 2.12 -4.21 -19.97
C PRO A 194 2.54 -2.98 -20.78
N ASP A 195 1.97 -2.74 -21.97
CA ASP A 195 2.25 -1.54 -22.76
C ASP A 195 1.80 -0.25 -22.04
N GLN A 196 0.63 -0.29 -21.41
CA GLN A 196 0.12 0.83 -20.62
C GLN A 196 0.93 1.01 -19.34
N ALA A 197 1.34 -0.09 -18.69
CA ALA A 197 2.24 -0.06 -17.55
C ALA A 197 3.59 0.61 -17.89
N ILE A 198 4.18 0.26 -19.04
CA ILE A 198 5.41 0.91 -19.55
C ILE A 198 5.21 2.41 -19.72
N ALA A 199 4.07 2.85 -20.27
CA ALA A 199 3.78 4.27 -20.46
C ALA A 199 3.76 5.03 -19.13
N LYS A 200 3.09 4.47 -18.12
CA LYS A 200 3.02 5.04 -16.76
C LYS A 200 4.38 5.08 -16.08
N CYS A 201 5.18 4.00 -16.18
CA CYS A 201 6.55 3.99 -15.65
C CYS A 201 7.44 5.04 -16.33
N LYS A 202 7.35 5.21 -17.65
CA LYS A 202 8.10 6.25 -18.38
C LYS A 202 7.70 7.66 -17.94
N GLU A 203 6.41 7.89 -17.69
CA GLU A 203 5.94 9.17 -17.16
C GLU A 203 6.48 9.41 -15.75
N ALA A 204 6.48 8.40 -14.88
CA ALA A 204 7.08 8.47 -13.54
C ALA A 204 8.59 8.76 -13.58
N ILE A 205 9.34 8.12 -14.49
CA ILE A 205 10.77 8.35 -14.70
C ILE A 205 11.02 9.78 -15.22
N ARG A 206 10.13 10.33 -16.06
CA ARG A 206 10.26 11.71 -16.54
C ARG A 206 10.13 12.73 -15.39
N LEU A 207 9.26 12.45 -14.43
CA LEU A 207 9.07 13.29 -13.24
C LEU A 207 10.23 13.11 -12.25
N LYS A 208 10.67 11.87 -12.04
CA LYS A 208 11.76 11.55 -11.11
C LYS A 208 12.71 10.52 -11.75
N PRO A 209 13.77 10.99 -12.45
CA PRO A 209 14.65 10.12 -13.23
C PRO A 209 15.43 9.09 -12.39
N ASP A 210 15.69 9.37 -11.12
CA ASP A 210 16.39 8.49 -10.18
C ASP A 210 15.45 7.58 -9.38
N PHE A 211 14.17 7.50 -9.76
CA PHE A 211 13.19 6.75 -8.99
C PHE A 211 13.28 5.25 -9.26
N ALA A 212 14.03 4.55 -8.41
CA ALA A 212 14.29 3.11 -8.53
C ALA A 212 13.02 2.25 -8.72
N LEU A 213 11.91 2.56 -8.03
CA LEU A 213 10.65 1.82 -8.18
C LEU A 213 10.04 1.97 -9.58
N ALA A 214 10.20 3.12 -10.23
CA ALA A 214 9.69 3.34 -11.58
C ALA A 214 10.51 2.56 -12.62
N HIS A 215 11.84 2.53 -12.46
CA HIS A 215 12.74 1.72 -13.28
C HIS A 215 12.51 0.22 -13.09
N MET A 216 12.32 -0.23 -11.85
CA MET A 216 11.94 -1.61 -11.56
C MET A 216 10.59 -1.97 -12.22
N GLY A 217 9.59 -1.10 -12.10
CA GLY A 217 8.29 -1.31 -12.74
C GLY A 217 8.38 -1.37 -14.27
N LEU A 218 9.21 -0.52 -14.87
CA LEU A 218 9.50 -0.54 -16.31
C LEU A 218 10.15 -1.86 -16.72
N GLY A 219 11.15 -2.33 -15.95
CA GLY A 219 11.85 -3.58 -16.22
C GLY A 219 10.91 -4.78 -16.24
N TRP A 220 10.06 -4.91 -15.22
CA TRP A 220 9.05 -5.97 -15.16
C TRP A 220 8.03 -5.87 -16.29
N SER A 221 7.57 -4.67 -16.61
CA SER A 221 6.60 -4.47 -17.70
C SER A 221 7.20 -4.84 -19.07
N CYS A 222 8.47 -4.53 -19.30
CA CYS A 222 9.21 -4.98 -20.49
C CYS A 222 9.37 -6.51 -20.54
N LEU A 223 9.63 -7.17 -19.40
CA LEU A 223 9.66 -8.64 -19.35
C LEU A 223 8.33 -9.26 -19.76
N GLY A 224 7.20 -8.67 -19.36
CA GLY A 224 5.86 -9.13 -19.75
C GLY A 224 5.60 -9.11 -21.26
N LEU A 225 6.44 -8.42 -22.04
CA LEU A 225 6.39 -8.34 -23.50
C LEU A 225 7.59 -9.03 -24.18
N ASP A 226 8.36 -9.85 -23.45
CA ASP A 226 9.60 -10.48 -23.93
C ASP A 226 10.66 -9.48 -24.43
N ARG A 227 10.61 -8.22 -23.96
CA ARG A 227 11.56 -7.15 -24.30
C ARG A 227 12.78 -7.20 -23.37
N TYR A 228 13.48 -8.33 -23.38
CA TYR A 228 14.53 -8.64 -22.41
C TYR A 228 15.66 -7.61 -22.34
N ALA A 229 16.10 -7.08 -23.48
CA ALA A 229 17.17 -6.08 -23.51
C ALA A 229 16.77 -4.78 -22.79
N GLU A 230 15.56 -4.29 -23.04
CA GLU A 230 15.03 -3.10 -22.38
C GLU A 230 14.75 -3.34 -20.90
N ALA A 231 14.30 -4.55 -20.55
CA ALA A 231 14.10 -4.93 -19.16
C ALA A 231 15.41 -4.90 -18.35
N VAL A 232 16.50 -5.44 -18.92
CA VAL A 232 17.82 -5.44 -18.27
C VAL A 232 18.34 -4.02 -18.05
N GLU A 233 18.21 -3.14 -19.04
CA GLU A 233 18.62 -1.74 -18.88
C GLU A 233 17.80 -1.03 -17.81
N ALA A 234 16.46 -1.21 -17.82
CA ALA A 234 15.61 -0.64 -16.78
C ALA A 234 15.96 -1.16 -15.37
N PHE A 235 16.26 -2.44 -15.21
CA PHE A 235 16.68 -2.96 -13.90
C PHE A 235 18.04 -2.44 -13.44
N LYS A 236 18.96 -2.14 -14.35
CA LYS A 236 20.26 -1.53 -14.00
C LYS A 236 20.08 -0.12 -13.44
N GLU A 237 19.17 0.66 -14.01
CA GLU A 237 18.85 2.01 -13.53
C GLU A 237 18.10 2.01 -12.18
N ALA A 238 17.63 0.84 -11.71
CA ALA A 238 16.97 0.69 -10.42
C ALA A 238 17.93 0.41 -9.23
N ILE A 239 19.23 0.21 -9.48
CA ILE A 239 20.25 -0.19 -8.50
C ILE A 239 21.15 0.98 -8.09
#